data_AF-A0A1A9C2N1-F1
#
_entry.id   AF-A0A1A9C2N1-F1
#
_cell.length_a   1.000
_cell.length_b   1.000
_cell.length_c   1.000
_cell.angle_alpha   90.00
_cell.angle_beta   90.00
_cell.angle_gamma   90.00
#
_symmetry.space_group_name_H-M   'P 1'
#
loop_
_entity.id
_entity.type
_entity.pdbx_description
1 polymer ?
#
loop_
_entity_poly.entity_id
_entity_poly.type
_entity_poly.pdbx_seq_one_letter_code
_entity_poly.pdbx_strand_id
1 'polypeptide(L)'
;MPESDKPKTLMISWVSGDPEDMSHVNPDPEPERTTGLEPGGSVPPGETPPAESSLPEAGPRETHNPPTGWARTPLLLILALAVLIAAFFLVYAIVLAV
;
A
#
# COMPACT_ATOMS: atom_id res chain seq x y z
N MET A 1 -38.79 65.32 -28.25
CA MET A 1 -37.40 65.04 -28.69
C MET A 1 -36.53 64.81 -27.46
N PRO A 2 -35.58 63.87 -27.50
CA PRO A 2 -35.62 62.73 -26.59
C PRO A 2 -34.46 62.63 -25.59
N GLU A 3 -34.85 62.05 -24.45
CA GLU A 3 -34.13 61.35 -23.41
C GLU A 3 -32.81 60.69 -23.84
N SER A 4 -31.72 61.28 -23.39
CA SER A 4 -30.38 60.69 -23.36
C SER A 4 -30.10 60.21 -21.94
N ASP A 5 -29.59 58.99 -21.86
CA ASP A 5 -28.80 58.44 -20.76
C ASP A 5 -29.56 57.73 -19.63
N LYS A 6 -29.79 56.42 -19.84
CA LYS A 6 -30.06 55.45 -18.77
C LYS A 6 -29.24 54.16 -18.95
N PRO A 7 -28.94 53.48 -17.84
CA PRO A 7 -27.61 52.96 -17.54
C PRO A 7 -27.32 51.52 -17.97
N LYS A 8 -26.01 51.25 -17.97
CA LYS A 8 -25.34 49.94 -18.05
C LYS A 8 -26.06 48.85 -17.26
N THR A 9 -26.06 47.66 -17.86
CA THR A 9 -26.17 46.36 -17.18
C THR A 9 -27.59 45.97 -16.75
N LEU A 10 -28.28 45.23 -17.61
CA LEU A 10 -28.82 43.88 -17.36
C LEU A 10 -29.73 43.47 -18.53
N MET A 11 -29.88 42.15 -18.72
CA MET A 11 -30.83 41.45 -19.60
C MET A 11 -30.26 41.09 -20.98
N ILE A 12 -29.52 39.98 -21.05
CA ILE A 12 -30.09 38.65 -21.40
C ILE A 12 -30.65 38.68 -22.82
N SER A 13 -29.80 38.38 -23.78
CA SER A 13 -30.21 37.93 -25.11
C SER A 13 -29.25 36.83 -25.55
N TRP A 14 -29.66 35.61 -25.19
CA TRP A 14 -29.41 34.33 -25.84
C TRP A 14 -28.67 34.41 -27.19
N VAL A 15 -27.35 34.51 -27.13
CA VAL A 15 -26.49 33.91 -28.15
C VAL A 15 -26.48 32.42 -27.84
N SER A 16 -27.08 31.64 -28.75
CA SER A 16 -27.09 30.20 -28.79
C SER A 16 -25.79 29.61 -28.25
N GLY A 17 -25.86 29.01 -27.05
CA GLY A 17 -24.96 27.92 -26.74
C GLY A 17 -25.47 26.76 -27.57
N ASP A 18 -24.74 26.44 -28.64
CA ASP A 18 -24.93 25.20 -29.38
C ASP A 18 -24.99 24.03 -28.38
N PRO A 19 -25.76 22.96 -28.65
CA PRO A 19 -25.55 21.70 -27.95
C PRO A 19 -24.16 21.22 -28.38
N GLU A 20 -23.13 21.75 -27.72
CA GLU A 20 -21.80 21.17 -27.66
C GLU A 20 -22.06 19.75 -27.20
N ASP A 21 -22.03 18.86 -28.19
CA ASP A 21 -21.83 17.45 -28.07
C ASP A 21 -20.79 17.25 -26.96
N MET A 22 -21.29 17.00 -25.74
CA MET A 22 -20.47 16.58 -24.63
C MET A 22 -20.06 15.17 -24.99
N SER A 23 -19.10 15.07 -25.91
CA SER A 23 -18.49 13.82 -26.33
C SER A 23 -18.07 13.16 -25.04
N HIS A 24 -18.83 12.12 -24.68
CA HIS A 24 -18.51 11.29 -23.55
C HIS A 24 -17.18 10.64 -23.94
N VAL A 25 -16.07 11.22 -23.49
CA VAL A 25 -14.77 10.57 -23.59
C VAL A 25 -14.91 9.36 -22.69
N ASN A 26 -15.06 8.19 -23.29
CA ASN A 26 -15.01 6.96 -22.56
C ASN A 26 -13.66 6.93 -21.84
N PRO A 27 -13.61 6.91 -20.49
CA PRO A 27 -12.34 6.80 -19.78
C PRO A 27 -11.72 5.41 -19.99
N ASP A 28 -12.53 4.44 -20.45
CA ASP A 28 -12.02 3.12 -20.78
C ASP A 28 -11.13 3.24 -22.01
N PRO A 29 -9.90 2.74 -21.91
CA PRO A 29 -8.92 2.96 -22.94
C PRO A 29 -9.24 2.09 -24.16
N GLU A 30 -8.93 2.60 -25.35
CA GLU A 30 -9.24 1.93 -26.62
C GLU A 30 -8.64 0.52 -26.67
N PRO A 31 -9.43 -0.54 -26.89
CA PRO A 31 -8.94 -1.92 -26.85
C PRO A 31 -7.75 -2.17 -27.78
N GLU A 32 -7.77 -1.55 -28.97
CA GLU A 32 -6.70 -1.65 -29.98
C GLU A 32 -5.37 -1.03 -29.53
N ARG A 33 -5.39 -0.22 -28.47
CA ARG A 33 -4.22 0.51 -27.94
C ARG A 33 -3.88 0.10 -26.52
N THR A 34 -4.58 -0.88 -25.96
CA THR A 34 -4.39 -1.34 -24.57
C THR A 34 -4.09 -2.82 -24.56
N THR A 35 -2.96 -3.18 -23.99
CA THR A 35 -2.59 -4.57 -23.88
C THR A 35 -3.47 -5.29 -22.86
N GLY A 36 -4.07 -6.42 -23.24
CA GLY A 36 -4.73 -7.35 -22.30
C GLY A 36 -6.22 -7.13 -22.06
N LEU A 37 -6.94 -6.41 -22.93
CA LEU A 37 -8.39 -6.23 -22.86
C LEU A 37 -9.20 -7.16 -23.79
N GLU A 38 -8.54 -8.04 -24.56
CA GLU A 38 -9.23 -9.12 -25.26
C GLU A 38 -9.82 -10.13 -24.25
N PRO A 39 -10.97 -10.80 -24.54
CA PRO A 39 -11.58 -11.82 -23.68
C PRO A 39 -10.70 -13.03 -23.29
N GLY A 40 -9.43 -13.07 -23.72
CA GLY A 40 -8.39 -14.03 -23.34
C GLY A 40 -7.22 -13.45 -22.52
N GLY A 41 -7.21 -12.15 -22.21
CA GLY A 41 -6.38 -11.52 -21.18
C GLY A 41 -4.89 -11.87 -21.18
N SER A 42 -4.28 -12.07 -22.35
CA SER A 42 -2.85 -12.40 -22.43
C SER A 42 -2.04 -11.16 -22.79
N VAL A 43 -1.36 -10.60 -21.80
CA VAL A 43 -0.29 -9.63 -22.00
C VAL A 43 0.89 -10.34 -22.70
N PRO A 44 1.47 -9.79 -23.79
CA PRO A 44 2.64 -10.38 -24.44
C PRO A 44 3.76 -10.64 -23.44
N PRO A 45 4.44 -11.80 -23.52
CA PRO A 45 5.60 -12.08 -22.69
C PRO A 45 6.65 -10.96 -22.87
N GLY A 46 6.86 -10.16 -21.83
CA GLY A 46 7.76 -8.99 -21.85
C GLY A 46 7.10 -7.66 -21.47
N GLU A 47 5.77 -7.54 -21.53
CA GLU A 47 5.01 -6.36 -21.07
C GLU A 47 4.64 -6.45 -19.57
N THR A 48 4.69 -7.66 -18.99
CA THR A 48 4.92 -7.84 -17.56
C THR A 48 6.43 -7.86 -17.34
N PRO A 49 6.99 -7.07 -16.40
CA PRO A 49 8.38 -7.22 -15.99
C PRO A 49 8.66 -8.71 -15.76
N PRO A 50 9.82 -9.24 -16.21
CA PRO A 50 10.14 -10.66 -16.03
C PRO A 50 9.85 -11.01 -14.59
N ALA A 51 8.97 -12.01 -14.42
CA ALA A 51 8.37 -12.42 -13.14
C ALA A 51 9.29 -12.02 -12.01
N GLU A 52 8.82 -11.11 -11.16
CA GLU A 52 9.50 -10.62 -9.97
C GLU A 52 10.12 -11.83 -9.25
N SER A 53 11.36 -12.17 -9.63
CA SER A 53 12.21 -13.05 -8.86
C SER A 53 12.50 -12.17 -7.68
N SER A 54 11.60 -12.26 -6.69
CA SER A 54 11.69 -11.58 -5.41
C SER A 54 13.12 -11.77 -4.98
N LEU A 55 13.86 -10.67 -5.08
CA LEU A 55 15.30 -10.63 -5.21
C LEU A 55 15.93 -11.68 -4.28
N PRO A 56 16.60 -12.73 -4.78
CA PRO A 56 17.31 -13.67 -3.90
C PRO A 56 18.38 -12.97 -3.04
N GLU A 57 18.65 -11.71 -3.37
CA GLU A 57 19.61 -10.78 -2.77
C GLU A 57 18.95 -9.40 -2.48
N ALA A 58 17.69 -9.35 -2.05
CA ALA A 58 17.04 -8.11 -1.57
C ALA A 58 17.50 -7.67 -0.17
N GLY A 59 18.20 -8.54 0.54
CA GLY A 59 18.72 -8.24 1.86
C GLY A 59 19.93 -7.30 1.75
N PRO A 60 20.13 -6.38 2.71
CA PRO A 60 21.42 -5.75 2.89
C PRO A 60 22.51 -6.81 2.91
N ARG A 61 23.66 -6.57 2.23
CA ARG A 61 24.82 -7.45 2.35
C ARG A 61 25.16 -7.55 3.84
N GLU A 62 25.05 -8.74 4.41
CA GLU A 62 25.38 -8.98 5.81
C GLU A 62 26.89 -9.00 6.04
N THR A 63 27.48 -7.82 5.88
CA THR A 63 28.88 -7.49 6.19
C THR A 63 29.04 -7.20 7.70
N HIS A 64 27.94 -6.82 8.37
CA HIS A 64 27.93 -6.40 9.78
C HIS A 64 26.93 -7.21 10.60
N ASN A 65 27.07 -8.53 10.60
CA ASN A 65 26.59 -9.38 11.70
C ASN A 65 27.77 -9.61 12.65
N PRO A 66 28.11 -8.65 13.54
CA PRO A 66 29.14 -8.91 14.51
C PRO A 66 28.66 -10.11 15.36
N PRO A 67 29.51 -11.13 15.66
CA PRO A 67 29.11 -12.35 16.37
C PRO A 67 28.86 -12.08 17.87
N THR A 68 28.19 -10.96 18.15
CA THR A 68 28.15 -10.35 19.46
C THR A 68 27.36 -11.24 20.38
N GLY A 69 28.00 -11.59 21.49
CA GLY A 69 27.48 -12.47 22.52
C GLY A 69 26.23 -11.96 23.25
N TRP A 70 25.52 -10.98 22.70
CA TRP A 70 24.27 -10.43 23.20
C TRP A 70 23.12 -11.43 23.22
N ALA A 71 23.21 -12.59 22.55
CA ALA A 71 22.23 -13.67 22.73
C ALA A 71 22.40 -14.40 24.08
N ARG A 72 23.64 -14.47 24.61
CA ARG A 72 23.94 -15.29 25.80
C ARG A 72 23.41 -14.64 27.08
N THR A 73 23.55 -13.32 27.20
CA THR A 73 23.09 -12.56 28.36
C THR A 73 21.58 -12.67 28.62
N PRO A 74 20.68 -12.35 27.66
CA PRO A 74 19.24 -12.50 27.85
C PRO A 74 18.85 -13.98 28.00
N LEU A 75 19.49 -14.90 27.27
CA LEU A 75 19.23 -16.33 27.41
C LEU A 75 19.50 -16.83 28.84
N LEU A 76 20.65 -16.47 29.42
CA LEU A 76 20.99 -16.83 30.81
C LEU A 76 20.01 -16.21 31.81
N LEU A 77 19.59 -14.96 31.59
CA LEU A 77 18.66 -14.26 32.47
C LEU A 77 17.28 -14.95 32.46
N ILE A 78 16.78 -15.29 31.27
CA ILE A 78 15.51 -16.03 31.11
C ILE A 78 15.62 -17.42 31.72
N LEU A 79 16.73 -18.13 31.51
CA LEU A 79 16.94 -19.46 32.08
C LEU A 79 16.97 -19.42 33.62
N ALA A 80 17.68 -18.45 34.20
CA ALA A 80 17.73 -18.27 35.65
C ALA A 80 16.34 -17.97 36.23
N LEU A 81 15.57 -17.09 35.58
CA LEU A 81 14.20 -16.79 35.98
C LEU A 81 13.29 -18.03 35.90
N ALA A 82 13.40 -18.79 34.82
CA ALA A 82 12.62 -20.02 34.63
C ALA A 82 12.91 -21.06 35.73
N VAL A 83 14.19 -21.26 36.07
CA VAL A 83 14.59 -22.16 37.18
C VAL A 83 14.05 -21.67 38.52
N LEU A 84 14.10 -20.36 38.77
CA LEU A 84 13.56 -19.77 40.01
C LEU A 84 12.05 -20.01 40.15
N ILE A 85 11.30 -19.79 39.06
CA ILE A 85 9.85 -20.04 39.02
C ILE A 85 9.56 -21.54 39.21
N ALA A 86 10.30 -22.41 38.51
CA ALA A 86 10.12 -23.86 38.65
C ALA A 86 10.42 -24.35 40.07
N ALA A 87 11.47 -23.84 40.71
CA ALA A 87 11.81 -24.16 42.09
C ALA A 87 10.73 -23.68 43.08
N PHE A 88 10.18 -22.48 42.87
CA PHE A 88 9.05 -21.98 43.66
C PHE A 88 7.85 -22.93 43.59
N PHE A 89 7.43 -23.32 42.38
CA PHE A 89 6.31 -24.24 42.21
C PHE A 89 6.60 -25.63 42.80
N LEU A 90 7.83 -26.11 42.68
CA LEU A 90 8.24 -27.39 43.27
C LEU A 90 8.10 -27.36 44.80
N VAL A 91 8.62 -26.31 45.45
CA VAL A 91 8.47 -26.14 46.91
C VAL A 91 7.01 -25.99 47.29
N TYR A 92 6.24 -25.16 46.57
CA TYR A 92 4.82 -24.96 46.80
C TYR A 92 4.02 -26.28 46.70
N ALA A 93 4.32 -27.10 45.69
CA ALA A 93 3.68 -28.40 45.50
C ALA A 93 4.01 -29.37 46.65
N ILE A 94 5.25 -29.39 47.14
CA ILE A 94 5.64 -30.20 48.31
C ILE A 94 4.87 -29.74 49.56
N VAL A 95 4.80 -28.43 49.80
CA VAL A 95 4.05 -27.86 50.94
C VAL A 95 2.57 -28.22 50.88
N LEU A 96 1.98 -28.27 49.69
CA LEU A 96 0.58 -28.65 49.50
C LEU A 96 0.33 -30.17 49.64
N ALA A 97 1.34 -30.99 49.33
CA ALA A 97 1.23 -32.45 49.31
C ALA A 97 1.46 -33.12 50.67
N VAL A 98 2.03 -32.39 51.65
CA VAL A 98 2.23 -32.84 53.04
C VAL A 98 1.15 -32.27 53.93
#